data_AF-A0A317IQQ5-F1
#
_entry.id   AF-A0A317IQQ5-F1
#
_cell.length_a   1.000
_cell.length_b   1.000
_cell.length_c   1.000
_cell.angle_alpha   90.00
_cell.angle_beta   90.00
_cell.angle_gamma   90.00
#
_symmetry.space_group_name_H-M   'P 1'
#
loop_
_entity.id
_entity.type
_entity.pdbx_description
1 polymer ?
#
loop_
_entity_poly.entity_id
_entity_poly.type
_entity_poly.pdbx_seq_one_letter_code
_entity_poly.pdbx_strand_id
1 'polypeptide(L)'
;PADTSPAHLKALFTSFDERFRGRIKLAFDAAEVRPAITYTVEPALDALSAEPATIRLTGEIPPGARQFTWTFGWTFASYAMIVRNRPADNPATQWLEGGQISAPIALSAPAPVFGRLATAWRYLTLGFTHILPNGFDHMLFVLGIYLLSGRARSVLWQVSAFTVAHSITLGLTMYGLVSVSPKIVEPLIAISIAYVAIENVFLSELRSWRVALVFAFGLLHGMGFAGALKELALPRSEFLTALVSFNLGVEGGQLAVIGTAFLLVGWHCAHRAWYRGRIVVPASLMIACTAAYWTVQRLSL
;
A
#
# COMPACT_ATOMS: atom_id res chain seq x y z
N PRO A 1 -24.46 -10.49 7.57
CA PRO A 1 -23.00 -10.65 7.82
C PRO A 1 -22.64 -12.14 7.89
N ALA A 2 -21.54 -12.55 7.24
CA ALA A 2 -21.00 -13.90 7.44
C ALA A 2 -20.59 -14.07 8.91
N ASP A 3 -20.83 -15.24 9.50
CA ASP A 3 -20.36 -15.58 10.84
C ASP A 3 -18.83 -15.62 10.83
N THR A 4 -18.18 -14.63 11.44
CA THR A 4 -16.72 -14.55 11.56
C THR A 4 -16.23 -15.00 12.92
N SER A 5 -17.04 -15.73 13.69
CA SER A 5 -16.59 -16.21 15.00
C SER A 5 -15.36 -17.13 14.87
N PRO A 6 -14.42 -17.09 15.83
CA PRO A 6 -13.22 -17.93 15.78
C PRO A 6 -13.53 -19.44 15.62
N ALA A 7 -14.63 -19.91 16.22
CA ALA A 7 -15.08 -21.29 16.08
C ALA A 7 -15.55 -21.61 14.66
N HIS A 8 -16.34 -20.71 14.05
CA HIS A 8 -16.80 -20.86 12.68
C HIS A 8 -15.62 -20.83 11.69
N LEU A 9 -14.73 -19.83 11.81
CA LEU A 9 -13.54 -19.71 10.97
C LEU A 9 -12.63 -20.95 11.08
N LYS A 10 -12.40 -21.46 12.30
CA LYS A 10 -11.62 -22.69 12.50
C LYS A 10 -12.26 -23.90 11.81
N ALA A 11 -13.58 -24.08 11.96
CA ALA A 11 -14.30 -25.16 11.30
C ALA A 11 -14.25 -25.03 9.76
N LEU A 12 -14.40 -23.80 9.26
CA LEU A 12 -14.27 -23.47 7.84
C LEU A 12 -12.89 -23.87 7.32
N PHE A 13 -11.80 -23.39 7.91
CA PHE A 13 -10.44 -23.73 7.48
C PHE A 13 -10.15 -25.23 7.52
N THR A 14 -10.64 -25.91 8.56
CA THR A 14 -10.49 -27.37 8.69
C THR A 14 -11.18 -28.11 7.54
N SER A 15 -12.34 -27.63 7.08
CA SER A 15 -13.06 -28.22 5.94
C SER A 15 -12.33 -28.04 4.60
N PHE A 16 -11.41 -27.08 4.50
CA PHE A 16 -10.62 -26.80 3.30
C PHE A 16 -9.21 -27.42 3.32
N ASP A 17 -8.82 -28.16 4.37
CA ASP A 17 -7.44 -28.61 4.59
C ASP A 17 -6.82 -29.35 3.37
N GLU A 18 -7.50 -30.35 2.81
CA GLU A 18 -7.00 -31.09 1.64
C GLU A 18 -6.85 -30.21 0.39
N ARG A 19 -7.83 -29.34 0.12
CA ARG A 19 -7.73 -28.36 -0.98
C ARG A 19 -6.58 -27.39 -0.72
N PHE A 20 -6.41 -26.99 0.53
CA PHE A 20 -5.37 -26.06 0.96
C PHE A 20 -3.99 -26.64 0.68
N ARG A 21 -3.76 -27.89 1.11
CA ARG A 21 -2.53 -28.65 0.87
C ARG A 21 -2.22 -28.82 -0.61
N GLY A 22 -3.23 -29.08 -1.45
CA GLY A 22 -3.02 -29.27 -2.89
C GLY A 22 -2.38 -28.08 -3.63
N ARG A 23 -2.42 -26.88 -3.04
CA ARG A 23 -1.86 -25.65 -3.63
C ARG A 23 -0.67 -25.08 -2.87
N ILE A 24 -0.17 -25.78 -1.86
CA ILE A 24 1.03 -25.39 -1.13
C ILE A 24 2.09 -26.44 -1.34
N LYS A 25 3.28 -25.99 -1.73
CA LYS A 25 4.43 -26.88 -1.86
C LYS A 25 5.60 -26.32 -1.07
N LEU A 26 6.15 -27.17 -0.21
CA LEU A 26 7.41 -26.95 0.48
C LEU A 26 8.34 -28.08 0.04
N ALA A 27 9.49 -27.75 -0.53
CA ALA A 27 10.48 -28.74 -0.93
C ALA A 27 11.85 -28.40 -0.37
N PHE A 28 12.59 -29.42 0.04
CA PHE A 28 13.99 -29.35 0.49
C PHE A 28 14.85 -30.09 -0.52
N ASP A 29 15.82 -29.41 -1.12
CA ASP A 29 16.68 -30.01 -2.17
C ASP A 29 15.89 -30.78 -3.25
N ALA A 30 14.77 -30.20 -3.69
CA ALA A 30 13.77 -30.76 -4.63
C ALA A 30 12.89 -31.91 -4.10
N ALA A 31 13.10 -32.42 -2.89
CA ALA A 31 12.20 -33.37 -2.23
C ALA A 31 11.03 -32.63 -1.56
N GLU A 32 9.81 -32.90 -1.97
CA GLU A 32 8.60 -32.30 -1.39
C GLU A 32 8.33 -32.87 0.01
N VAL A 33 8.07 -31.99 0.97
CA VAL A 33 7.76 -32.35 2.35
C VAL A 33 6.36 -31.84 2.68
N ARG A 34 5.59 -32.66 3.41
CA ARG A 34 4.24 -32.32 3.87
C ARG A 34 4.28 -31.92 5.35
N PRO A 35 4.25 -30.62 5.69
CA PRO A 35 4.17 -30.18 7.07
C PRO A 35 2.79 -30.48 7.69
N ALA A 36 2.78 -30.67 9.01
CA ALA A 36 1.57 -30.61 9.82
C ALA A 36 0.98 -29.19 9.76
N ILE A 37 -0.34 -29.06 9.82
CA ILE A 37 -1.04 -27.77 9.74
C ILE A 37 -1.88 -27.59 10.99
N THR A 38 -1.77 -26.42 11.59
CA THR A 38 -2.60 -25.98 12.71
C THR A 38 -3.25 -24.65 12.35
N TYR A 39 -4.57 -24.59 12.49
CA TYR A 39 -5.35 -23.37 12.27
C TYR A 39 -5.58 -22.65 13.60
N THR A 40 -5.10 -21.41 13.68
CA THR A 40 -5.25 -20.54 14.84
C THR A 40 -5.88 -19.23 14.40
N VAL A 41 -7.03 -18.88 14.98
CA VAL A 41 -7.64 -17.57 14.80
C VAL A 41 -7.25 -16.75 16.02
N GLU A 42 -6.47 -15.69 15.82
CA GLU A 42 -6.11 -14.79 16.90
C GLU A 42 -7.20 -13.72 17.05
N PRO A 43 -7.71 -13.49 18.27
CA PRO A 43 -8.69 -12.44 18.49
C PRO A 43 -8.07 -11.08 18.16
N ALA A 44 -8.87 -10.20 17.55
CA ALA A 44 -8.46 -8.84 17.27
C ALA A 44 -8.06 -8.12 18.57
N LEU A 45 -6.93 -7.41 18.55
CA LEU A 45 -6.42 -6.64 19.71
C LEU A 45 -7.38 -5.53 20.16
N ASP A 46 -8.24 -5.06 19.26
CA ASP A 46 -9.31 -4.10 19.52
C ASP A 46 -10.52 -4.37 18.60
N ALA A 47 -11.69 -3.83 18.96
CA ALA A 47 -12.95 -4.02 18.21
C ALA A 47 -12.93 -3.45 16.77
N LEU A 48 -11.87 -2.73 16.40
CA LEU A 48 -11.71 -2.08 15.11
C LEU A 48 -10.73 -2.81 14.19
N SER A 49 -9.97 -3.79 14.69
CA SER A 49 -9.08 -4.63 13.89
C SER A 49 -9.83 -5.83 13.31
N ALA A 50 -9.45 -6.25 12.10
CA ALA A 50 -9.88 -7.54 11.57
C ALA A 50 -9.16 -8.67 12.34
N GLU A 51 -9.85 -9.78 12.65
CA GLU A 51 -9.23 -10.95 13.26
C GLU A 51 -8.30 -11.64 12.23
N PRO A 52 -6.97 -11.67 12.44
CA PRO A 52 -6.09 -12.38 11.54
C PRO A 52 -6.24 -13.89 11.76
N ALA A 53 -6.67 -14.60 10.72
CA ALA A 53 -6.57 -16.04 10.67
C ALA A 53 -5.12 -16.44 10.35
N THR A 54 -4.45 -17.08 11.31
CA THR A 54 -3.09 -17.59 11.12
C THR A 54 -3.12 -19.07 10.81
N ILE A 55 -2.55 -19.46 9.68
CA ILE A 55 -2.31 -20.86 9.32
C ILE A 55 -0.86 -21.18 9.63
N ARG A 56 -0.63 -22.05 10.62
CA ARG A 56 0.71 -22.45 11.04
C ARG A 56 1.04 -23.82 10.44
N LEU A 57 2.09 -23.88 9.63
CA LEU A 57 2.64 -25.14 9.10
C LEU A 57 3.89 -25.50 9.91
N THR A 58 3.96 -26.71 10.47
CA THR A 58 5.09 -27.21 11.27
C THR A 58 5.61 -28.54 10.74
N GLY A 59 6.91 -28.79 10.85
CA GLY A 59 7.52 -30.04 10.41
C GLY A 59 9.02 -30.06 10.68
N GLU A 60 9.64 -31.21 10.44
CA GLU A 60 11.08 -31.37 10.57
C GLU A 60 11.77 -31.10 9.23
N ILE A 61 12.93 -30.45 9.30
CA ILE A 61 13.81 -30.26 8.14
C ILE A 61 14.54 -31.59 7.91
N PRO A 62 14.48 -32.16 6.69
CA PRO A 62 15.17 -33.42 6.40
C PRO A 62 16.68 -33.35 6.71
N PRO A 63 17.28 -34.42 7.27
CA PRO A 63 18.70 -34.45 7.58
C PRO A 63 19.56 -34.18 6.34
N GLY A 64 20.50 -33.24 6.44
CA GLY A 64 21.39 -32.89 5.34
C GLY A 64 20.81 -31.93 4.31
N ALA A 65 19.55 -31.48 4.48
CA ALA A 65 18.96 -30.49 3.61
C ALA A 65 19.77 -29.18 3.60
N ARG A 66 20.03 -28.62 2.42
CA ARG A 66 20.82 -27.39 2.25
C ARG A 66 19.96 -26.17 1.96
N GLN A 67 18.89 -26.34 1.20
CA GLN A 67 18.01 -25.27 0.78
C GLN A 67 16.56 -25.72 0.75
N PHE A 68 15.64 -24.76 0.83
CA PHE A 68 14.22 -25.01 0.62
C PHE A 68 13.62 -24.06 -0.42
N THR A 69 12.51 -24.48 -1.01
CA THR A 69 11.66 -23.66 -1.90
C THR A 69 10.20 -23.73 -1.43
N TRP A 70 9.49 -22.63 -1.63
CA TRP A 70 8.10 -22.46 -1.25
C TRP A 70 7.24 -22.09 -2.46
N THR A 71 5.98 -22.53 -2.45
CA THR A 71 4.97 -22.14 -3.44
C THR A 71 3.60 -22.05 -2.79
N PHE A 72 2.86 -20.98 -3.09
CA PHE A 72 1.51 -20.75 -2.57
C PHE A 72 0.53 -20.39 -3.71
N GLY A 73 -0.10 -21.41 -4.28
CA GLY A 73 -0.99 -21.28 -5.45
C GLY A 73 -2.43 -20.84 -5.14
N TRP A 74 -2.69 -20.30 -3.97
CA TRP A 74 -4.03 -19.83 -3.55
C TRP A 74 -4.34 -18.41 -3.98
N THR A 75 -3.31 -17.64 -4.30
CA THR A 75 -3.45 -16.29 -4.80
C THR A 75 -2.93 -16.21 -6.22
N PHE A 76 -3.47 -15.28 -6.98
CA PHE A 76 -2.89 -14.81 -8.24
C PHE A 76 -2.20 -13.44 -8.06
N ALA A 77 -2.39 -12.82 -6.89
CA ALA A 77 -1.78 -11.57 -6.51
C ALA A 77 -0.36 -11.78 -5.96
N SER A 78 0.41 -10.71 -5.93
CA SER A 78 1.73 -10.69 -5.30
C SER A 78 1.60 -10.79 -3.78
N TYR A 79 2.47 -11.56 -3.14
CA TYR A 79 2.55 -11.67 -1.68
C TYR A 79 4.00 -11.69 -1.19
N ALA A 80 4.19 -11.25 0.05
CA ALA A 80 5.47 -11.31 0.75
C ALA A 80 5.68 -12.71 1.35
N MET A 81 6.83 -13.31 1.06
CA MET A 81 7.35 -14.44 1.80
C MET A 81 8.54 -13.98 2.63
N ILE A 82 8.40 -14.03 3.95
CA ILE A 82 9.42 -13.60 4.89
C ILE A 82 10.09 -14.84 5.49
N VAL A 83 11.39 -14.98 5.27
CA VAL A 83 12.19 -16.08 5.83
C VAL A 83 12.97 -15.58 7.03
N ARG A 84 12.81 -16.27 8.16
CA ARG A 84 13.54 -16.01 9.40
C ARG A 84 14.27 -17.29 9.81
N ASN A 85 15.60 -17.28 9.73
CA ASN A 85 16.43 -18.45 10.03
C ASN A 85 16.69 -18.58 11.55
N ARG A 86 16.83 -17.44 12.25
CA ARG A 86 16.92 -17.36 13.73
C ARG A 86 16.29 -16.07 14.25
N PRO A 87 15.90 -16.01 15.55
CA PRO A 87 15.31 -14.80 16.16
C PRO A 87 16.17 -13.53 16.05
N ALA A 88 17.49 -13.67 15.91
CA ALA A 88 18.45 -12.58 15.82
C ALA A 88 18.88 -12.22 14.38
N ASP A 89 18.48 -13.01 13.37
CA ASP A 89 18.87 -12.77 11.98
C ASP A 89 17.93 -11.80 11.28
N ASN A 90 18.47 -10.98 10.38
CA ASN A 90 17.67 -10.13 9.52
C ASN A 90 16.73 -11.00 8.66
N PRO A 91 15.41 -10.79 8.71
CA PRO A 91 14.49 -11.49 7.83
C PRO A 91 14.82 -11.13 6.38
N ALA A 92 14.83 -12.12 5.47
CA ALA A 92 14.72 -11.79 4.06
C ALA A 92 13.28 -11.87 3.61
N THR A 93 12.89 -10.91 2.79
CA THR A 93 11.56 -10.88 2.19
C THR A 93 11.67 -11.09 0.69
N GLN A 94 11.23 -12.24 0.22
CA GLN A 94 11.03 -12.48 -1.21
C GLN A 94 9.59 -12.18 -1.59
N TRP A 95 9.37 -11.55 -2.75
CA TRP A 95 8.02 -11.36 -3.28
C TRP A 95 7.76 -12.40 -4.34
N LEU A 96 6.59 -13.01 -4.25
CA LEU A 96 6.15 -14.07 -5.12
C LEU A 96 4.84 -13.64 -5.76
N GLU A 97 4.70 -13.88 -7.06
CA GLU A 97 3.48 -13.62 -7.81
C GLU A 97 2.70 -14.92 -7.98
N GLY A 98 1.55 -15.00 -7.30
CA GLY A 98 0.66 -16.15 -7.36
C GLY A 98 1.36 -17.50 -7.14
N GLY A 99 1.24 -18.42 -8.10
CA GLY A 99 1.85 -19.76 -8.01
C GLY A 99 3.38 -19.81 -8.22
N GLN A 100 4.09 -18.69 -8.19
CA GLN A 100 5.54 -18.65 -8.39
C GLN A 100 6.28 -19.47 -7.32
N ILE A 101 7.26 -20.26 -7.77
CA ILE A 101 8.19 -20.97 -6.89
C ILE A 101 9.22 -19.95 -6.37
N SER A 102 9.48 -19.97 -5.06
CA SER A 102 10.50 -19.12 -4.46
C SER A 102 11.89 -19.42 -5.02
N ALA A 103 12.80 -18.46 -4.85
CA ALA A 103 14.21 -18.76 -5.07
C ALA A 103 14.64 -19.80 -4.04
N PRO A 104 15.63 -20.66 -4.33
CA PRO A 104 16.17 -21.57 -3.34
C PRO A 104 16.74 -20.79 -2.15
N ILE A 105 16.24 -21.05 -0.96
CA ILE A 105 16.67 -20.38 0.27
C ILE A 105 17.55 -21.34 1.05
N ALA A 106 18.82 -20.97 1.19
CA ALA A 106 19.78 -21.75 1.97
C ALA A 106 19.40 -21.77 3.45
N LEU A 107 19.38 -22.96 4.04
CA LEU A 107 19.07 -23.18 5.46
C LEU A 107 20.20 -22.72 6.38
N SER A 108 21.44 -22.75 5.89
CA SER A 108 22.64 -22.42 6.68
C SER A 108 23.22 -21.03 6.38
N ALA A 109 22.74 -20.34 5.34
CA ALA A 109 23.23 -19.02 4.96
C ALA A 109 22.24 -17.94 5.40
N PRO A 110 22.71 -16.70 5.67
CA PRO A 110 21.82 -15.56 5.80
C PRO A 110 20.99 -15.45 4.52
N ALA A 111 19.72 -15.12 4.70
CA ALA A 111 18.80 -15.08 3.58
C ALA A 111 19.23 -13.99 2.57
N PRO A 112 19.00 -14.21 1.25
CA PRO A 112 19.59 -13.38 0.21
C PRO A 112 19.22 -11.91 0.39
N VAL A 113 20.25 -11.08 0.62
CA VAL A 113 20.11 -9.62 0.69
C VAL A 113 20.03 -9.13 -0.75
N PHE A 114 18.91 -8.51 -1.13
CA PHE A 114 18.85 -7.88 -2.45
C PHE A 114 19.87 -6.75 -2.49
N GLY A 115 20.60 -6.62 -3.61
CA GLY A 115 21.50 -5.48 -3.79
C GLY A 115 20.71 -4.18 -3.64
N ARG A 116 21.32 -3.13 -3.05
CA ARG A 116 20.65 -1.83 -2.81
C ARG A 116 19.93 -1.29 -4.04
N LEU A 117 20.49 -1.50 -5.24
CA LEU A 117 19.88 -1.11 -6.51
C LEU A 117 18.60 -1.89 -6.82
N ALA A 118 18.58 -3.21 -6.60
CA ALA A 118 17.41 -4.03 -6.80
C ALA A 118 16.29 -3.64 -5.82
N THR A 119 16.63 -3.39 -4.56
CA THR A 119 15.71 -2.85 -3.56
C THR A 119 15.16 -1.49 -4.01
N ALA A 120 16.03 -0.57 -4.42
CA ALA A 120 15.62 0.76 -4.88
C ALA A 120 14.65 0.69 -6.07
N TRP A 121 14.99 -0.05 -7.12
CA TRP A 121 14.14 -0.21 -8.31
C TRP A 121 12.76 -0.77 -7.98
N ARG A 122 12.74 -1.75 -7.09
CA ARG A 122 11.51 -2.40 -6.65
C ARG A 122 10.59 -1.45 -5.90
N TYR A 123 11.13 -0.70 -4.93
CA TYR A 123 10.34 0.26 -4.17
C TYR A 123 9.93 1.47 -5.00
N LEU A 124 10.78 1.90 -5.94
CA LEU A 124 10.42 2.91 -6.95
C LEU A 124 9.20 2.47 -7.76
N THR A 125 9.20 1.23 -8.26
CA THR A 125 8.07 0.66 -9.01
C THR A 125 6.82 0.54 -8.14
N LEU A 126 6.98 0.10 -6.88
CA LEU A 126 5.88 0.01 -5.93
C LEU A 126 5.26 1.39 -5.63
N GLY A 127 6.10 2.41 -5.43
CA GLY A 127 5.64 3.78 -5.21
C GLY A 127 4.92 4.36 -6.41
N PHE A 128 5.42 4.08 -7.62
CA PHE A 128 4.76 4.52 -8.85
C PHE A 128 3.39 3.86 -9.01
N THR A 129 3.33 2.53 -8.88
CA THR A 129 2.09 1.75 -9.01
C THR A 129 1.08 2.00 -7.89
N HIS A 130 1.56 2.42 -6.71
CA HIS A 130 0.73 2.92 -5.60
C HIS A 130 -0.09 4.13 -6.02
N ILE A 131 0.40 4.94 -6.97
CA ILE A 131 -0.34 6.08 -7.53
C ILE A 131 -1.08 5.68 -8.80
N LEU A 132 -0.36 5.16 -9.81
CA LEU A 132 -0.92 4.83 -11.12
C LEU A 132 -0.55 3.39 -11.51
N PRO A 133 -1.51 2.47 -11.67
CA PRO A 133 -2.96 2.68 -11.79
C PRO A 133 -3.78 2.48 -10.50
N ASN A 134 -3.15 2.09 -9.38
CA ASN A 134 -3.93 1.57 -8.23
C ASN A 134 -4.38 2.65 -7.23
N GLY A 135 -3.78 3.84 -7.25
CA GLY A 135 -3.94 4.88 -6.24
C GLY A 135 -5.00 5.92 -6.52
N PHE A 136 -6.24 5.50 -6.77
CA PHE A 136 -7.30 6.43 -7.16
C PHE A 136 -7.48 7.60 -6.19
N ASP A 137 -7.35 7.37 -4.88
CA ASP A 137 -7.37 8.43 -3.86
C ASP A 137 -6.35 9.53 -4.14
N HIS A 138 -5.10 9.14 -4.42
CA HIS A 138 -4.02 10.07 -4.70
C HIS A 138 -4.20 10.76 -6.05
N MET A 139 -4.66 10.02 -7.07
CA MET A 139 -4.96 10.59 -8.38
C MET A 139 -6.03 11.69 -8.28
N LEU A 140 -7.15 11.43 -7.60
CA LEU A 140 -8.23 12.41 -7.42
C LEU A 140 -7.78 13.61 -6.57
N PHE A 141 -6.99 13.37 -5.53
CA PHE A 141 -6.43 14.43 -4.69
C PHE A 141 -5.52 15.38 -5.50
N VAL A 142 -4.58 14.81 -6.26
CA VAL A 142 -3.62 15.56 -7.09
C VAL A 142 -4.33 16.30 -8.23
N LEU A 143 -5.34 15.68 -8.87
CA LEU A 143 -6.19 16.37 -9.83
C LEU A 143 -6.95 17.53 -9.18
N GLY A 144 -7.46 17.35 -7.96
CA GLY A 144 -8.06 18.42 -7.17
C GLY A 144 -7.10 19.60 -6.95
N ILE A 145 -5.85 19.34 -6.58
CA ILE A 145 -4.82 20.39 -6.43
C ILE A 145 -4.59 21.14 -7.76
N TYR A 146 -4.45 20.38 -8.85
CA TYR A 146 -4.20 20.91 -10.19
C TYR A 146 -5.31 21.85 -10.67
N LEU A 147 -6.58 21.46 -10.49
CA LEU A 147 -7.74 22.17 -11.03
C LEU A 147 -7.87 23.63 -10.54
N LEU A 148 -7.44 23.95 -9.32
CA LEU A 148 -7.52 25.33 -8.79
C LEU A 148 -6.30 26.19 -9.14
N SER A 149 -5.11 25.59 -9.23
CA SER A 149 -3.86 26.34 -9.35
C SER A 149 -3.60 26.82 -10.78
N GLY A 150 -3.87 25.97 -11.79
CA GLY A 150 -3.53 26.21 -13.21
C GLY A 150 -2.04 26.44 -13.52
N ARG A 151 -1.20 26.69 -12.51
CA ARG A 151 0.22 27.04 -12.62
C ARG A 151 1.07 25.87 -12.17
N ALA A 152 1.88 25.32 -13.08
CA ALA A 152 2.73 24.16 -12.80
C ALA A 152 3.56 24.31 -11.51
N ARG A 153 4.23 25.45 -11.31
CA ARG A 153 5.04 25.71 -10.11
C ARG A 153 4.27 25.56 -8.79
N SER A 154 3.03 26.04 -8.75
CA SER A 154 2.22 25.97 -7.52
C SER A 154 1.65 24.58 -7.28
N VAL A 155 1.32 23.83 -8.34
CA VAL A 155 0.93 22.42 -8.22
C VAL A 155 2.11 21.58 -7.72
N LEU A 156 3.28 21.74 -8.32
CA LEU A 156 4.50 21.02 -7.94
C LEU A 156 4.85 21.24 -6.46
N TRP A 157 4.78 22.49 -5.98
CA TRP A 157 5.08 22.78 -4.57
C TRP A 157 4.11 22.10 -3.60
N GLN A 158 2.81 22.08 -3.92
CA GLN A 158 1.80 21.39 -3.10
C GLN A 158 2.01 19.87 -3.10
N VAL A 159 2.33 19.30 -4.26
CA VAL A 159 2.56 17.86 -4.43
C VAL A 159 3.81 17.41 -3.69
N SER A 160 4.93 18.13 -3.81
CA SER A 160 6.14 17.81 -3.05
C SER A 160 5.92 17.99 -1.54
N ALA A 161 5.17 19.02 -1.10
CA ALA A 161 4.82 19.18 0.32
C ALA A 161 3.98 18.00 0.85
N PHE A 162 3.02 17.52 0.05
CA PHE A 162 2.25 16.31 0.35
C PHE A 162 3.17 15.08 0.46
N THR A 163 4.08 14.87 -0.49
CA THR A 163 4.98 13.71 -0.51
C THR A 163 5.96 13.71 0.67
N VAL A 164 6.46 14.88 1.06
CA VAL A 164 7.29 15.01 2.27
C VAL A 164 6.49 14.63 3.51
N ALA A 165 5.28 15.14 3.68
CA ALA A 165 4.42 14.79 4.82
C ALA A 165 4.03 13.30 4.84
N HIS A 166 3.70 12.75 3.67
CA HIS A 166 3.43 11.33 3.47
C HIS A 166 4.64 10.49 3.88
N SER A 167 5.85 10.87 3.44
CA SER A 167 7.10 10.18 3.79
C SER A 167 7.32 10.11 5.31
N ILE A 168 7.05 11.23 6.01
CA ILE A 168 7.22 11.34 7.46
C ILE A 168 6.32 10.33 8.17
N THR A 169 5.02 10.36 7.87
CA THR A 169 4.04 9.51 8.57
C THR A 169 4.14 8.05 8.17
N LEU A 170 4.40 7.74 6.91
CA LEU A 170 4.70 6.38 6.45
C LEU A 170 5.91 5.82 7.21
N GLY A 171 7.00 6.60 7.32
CA GLY A 171 8.19 6.21 8.07
C GLY A 171 7.89 5.97 9.56
N LEU A 172 7.19 6.91 10.21
CA LEU A 172 6.78 6.79 11.62
C LEU A 172 5.91 5.55 11.85
N THR A 173 4.95 5.29 10.97
CA THR A 173 4.08 4.13 11.09
C THR A 173 4.84 2.85 10.86
N MET A 174 5.71 2.75 9.85
CA MET A 174 6.53 1.56 9.63
C MET A 174 7.47 1.26 10.80
N TYR A 175 8.03 2.28 11.47
CA TYR A 175 8.80 2.10 12.71
C TYR A 175 7.95 1.69 13.91
N GLY A 176 6.62 1.69 13.78
CA GLY A 176 5.69 1.35 14.85
C GLY A 176 5.46 2.47 15.86
N LEU A 177 5.93 3.70 15.59
CA LEU A 177 5.75 4.85 16.48
C LEU A 177 4.33 5.43 16.41
N VAL A 178 3.67 5.27 15.27
CA VAL A 178 2.29 5.68 15.04
C VAL A 178 1.52 4.49 14.50
N SER A 179 0.34 4.21 15.04
CA SER A 179 -0.56 3.18 14.52
C SER A 179 -1.99 3.64 14.71
N VAL A 180 -2.71 3.82 13.60
CA VAL A 180 -4.11 4.24 13.60
C VAL A 180 -4.89 3.24 12.75
N SER A 181 -6.08 2.87 13.20
CA SER A 181 -6.93 1.91 12.49
C SER A 181 -7.28 2.43 11.08
N PRO A 182 -7.18 1.58 10.03
CA PRO A 182 -7.65 1.92 8.68
C PRO A 182 -9.11 2.37 8.65
N LYS A 183 -9.96 1.86 9.56
CA LYS A 183 -11.38 2.29 9.72
C LYS A 183 -11.53 3.77 10.03
N ILE A 184 -10.49 4.42 10.57
CA ILE A 184 -10.47 5.86 10.83
C ILE A 184 -9.72 6.60 9.72
N VAL A 185 -8.56 6.07 9.32
CA VAL A 185 -7.68 6.74 8.34
C VAL A 185 -8.33 6.81 6.95
N GLU A 186 -8.92 5.73 6.46
CA GLU A 186 -9.45 5.65 5.10
C GLU A 186 -10.66 6.59 4.86
N PRO A 187 -11.65 6.72 5.77
CA PRO A 187 -12.68 7.74 5.65
C PRO A 187 -12.14 9.16 5.68
N LEU A 188 -11.15 9.44 6.53
CA LEU A 188 -10.52 10.77 6.61
C LEU A 188 -9.78 11.10 5.30
N ILE A 189 -9.12 10.12 4.68
CA ILE A 189 -8.49 10.29 3.36
C ILE A 189 -9.56 10.69 2.34
N ALA A 190 -10.69 10.00 2.29
CA ALA A 190 -11.79 10.36 1.39
C ALA A 190 -12.35 11.78 1.70
N ILE A 191 -12.51 12.14 2.98
CA ILE A 191 -12.93 13.48 3.40
C ILE A 191 -11.94 14.56 2.94
N SER A 192 -10.63 14.29 2.99
CA SER A 192 -9.62 15.24 2.51
C SER A 192 -9.73 15.52 1.00
N ILE A 193 -10.08 14.50 0.21
CA ILE A 193 -10.31 14.63 -1.24
C ILE A 193 -11.57 15.45 -1.49
N ALA A 194 -12.66 15.14 -0.77
CA ALA A 194 -13.90 15.90 -0.85
C ALA A 194 -13.66 17.37 -0.50
N TYR A 195 -12.89 17.65 0.56
CA TYR A 195 -12.55 19.01 0.98
C TYR A 195 -11.86 19.80 -0.15
N VAL A 196 -10.77 19.26 -0.73
CA VAL A 196 -10.03 19.94 -1.80
C VAL A 196 -10.94 20.19 -3.02
N ALA A 197 -11.79 19.22 -3.35
CA ALA A 197 -12.70 19.33 -4.48
C ALA A 197 -13.80 20.38 -4.24
N ILE A 198 -14.40 20.40 -3.05
CA ILE A 198 -15.40 21.40 -2.67
C ILE A 198 -14.78 22.80 -2.62
N GLU A 199 -13.58 22.93 -2.06
CA GLU A 199 -12.83 24.18 -2.03
C GLU A 199 -12.66 24.77 -3.43
N ASN A 200 -12.34 23.96 -4.44
CA ASN A 200 -12.19 24.42 -5.82
C ASN A 200 -13.47 25.04 -6.42
N VAL A 201 -14.65 24.60 -5.96
CA VAL A 201 -15.94 25.12 -6.41
C VAL A 201 -16.16 26.52 -5.85
N PHE A 202 -15.84 26.74 -4.57
CA PHE A 202 -16.09 28.00 -3.88
C PHE A 202 -14.97 29.04 -4.03
N LEU A 203 -13.72 28.59 -4.11
CA LEU A 203 -12.56 29.46 -4.28
C LEU A 203 -12.14 29.53 -5.74
N SER A 204 -11.80 30.74 -6.18
CA SER A 204 -11.22 31.02 -7.50
C SER A 204 -9.71 31.20 -7.47
N GLU A 205 -9.14 31.40 -6.28
CA GLU A 205 -7.72 31.69 -6.08
C GLU A 205 -7.12 30.86 -4.94
N LEU A 206 -5.83 30.55 -5.09
CA LEU A 206 -5.06 29.84 -4.08
C LEU A 206 -4.80 30.74 -2.87
N ARG A 207 -5.14 30.24 -1.69
CA ARG A 207 -4.78 30.88 -0.43
C ARG A 207 -3.43 30.34 0.08
N SER A 208 -2.65 31.18 0.75
CA SER A 208 -1.32 30.81 1.27
C SER A 208 -1.34 29.63 2.25
N TRP A 209 -2.44 29.46 2.99
CA TRP A 209 -2.61 28.36 3.96
C TRP A 209 -2.83 26.99 3.29
N ARG A 210 -3.16 26.97 2.00
CA ARG A 210 -3.47 25.73 1.28
C ARG A 210 -2.31 24.73 1.26
N VAL A 211 -1.08 25.23 1.18
CA VAL A 211 0.11 24.37 1.24
C VAL A 211 0.21 23.65 2.58
N ALA A 212 -0.08 24.35 3.69
CA ALA A 212 -0.11 23.74 5.02
C ALA A 212 -1.24 22.71 5.16
N LEU A 213 -2.40 22.98 4.56
CA LEU A 213 -3.51 22.02 4.51
C LEU A 213 -3.12 20.75 3.73
N VAL A 214 -2.54 20.91 2.53
CA VAL A 214 -2.09 19.78 1.70
C VAL A 214 -1.00 18.97 2.41
N PHE A 215 -0.09 19.65 3.12
CA PHE A 215 0.88 18.98 3.99
C PHE A 215 0.19 18.14 5.07
N ALA A 216 -0.81 18.70 5.78
CA ALA A 216 -1.57 17.97 6.79
C ALA A 216 -2.31 16.75 6.21
N PHE A 217 -2.87 16.88 5.00
CA PHE A 217 -3.46 15.73 4.30
C PHE A 217 -2.40 14.70 3.88
N GLY A 218 -1.19 15.12 3.50
CA GLY A 218 -0.08 14.20 3.26
C GLY A 218 0.27 13.35 4.49
N LEU A 219 0.28 13.95 5.70
CA LEU A 219 0.47 13.21 6.95
C LEU A 219 -0.61 12.14 7.13
N LEU A 220 -1.86 12.46 6.80
CA LEU A 220 -2.96 11.51 6.90
C LEU A 220 -2.83 10.35 5.90
N HIS A 221 -2.51 10.66 4.65
CA HIS A 221 -2.41 9.67 3.57
C HIS A 221 -1.25 8.68 3.80
N GLY A 222 -0.13 9.13 4.38
CA GLY A 222 1.01 8.26 4.68
C GLY A 222 0.70 7.13 5.68
N MET A 223 -0.30 7.32 6.55
CA MET A 223 -0.76 6.27 7.46
C MET A 223 -1.59 5.19 6.76
N GLY A 224 -2.33 5.53 5.70
CA GLY A 224 -3.26 4.62 5.02
C GLY A 224 -2.58 3.45 4.31
N PHE A 225 -1.33 3.63 3.87
CA PHE A 225 -0.57 2.59 3.15
C PHE A 225 0.43 1.84 4.02
N ALA A 226 0.65 2.29 5.26
CA ALA A 226 1.73 1.77 6.09
C ALA A 226 1.49 0.32 6.57
N GLY A 227 0.24 -0.15 6.61
CA GLY A 227 -0.08 -1.56 6.88
C GLY A 227 0.53 -2.49 5.83
N ALA A 228 0.32 -2.19 4.54
CA ALA A 228 0.90 -2.96 3.43
C ALA A 228 2.44 -2.95 3.43
N LEU A 229 3.06 -1.86 3.91
CA LEU A 229 4.52 -1.77 4.04
C LEU A 229 5.09 -2.44 5.30
N LYS A 230 4.32 -2.60 6.38
CA LYS A 230 4.76 -3.40 7.53
C LYS A 230 4.86 -4.89 7.18
N GLU A 231 3.94 -5.38 6.35
CA GLU A 231 3.93 -6.77 5.86
C GLU A 231 5.16 -7.11 5.00
N LEU A 232 5.88 -6.12 4.50
CA LEU A 232 7.14 -6.30 3.76
C LEU A 232 8.32 -6.74 4.66
N ALA A 233 8.21 -6.66 6.00
CA ALA A 233 9.22 -7.04 7.00
C ALA A 233 10.69 -6.79 6.59
N LEU A 234 10.97 -5.59 6.09
CA LEU A 234 12.28 -5.21 5.56
C LEU A 234 13.40 -5.34 6.60
N PRO A 235 14.61 -5.76 6.20
CA PRO A 235 15.82 -5.53 6.99
C PRO A 235 15.95 -4.04 7.33
N ARG A 236 16.33 -3.71 8.57
CA ARG A 236 16.54 -2.32 9.00
C ARG A 236 17.57 -1.58 8.13
N SER A 237 18.55 -2.28 7.59
CA SER A 237 19.57 -1.74 6.68
C SER A 237 19.03 -1.28 5.33
N GLU A 238 17.91 -1.84 4.87
CA GLU A 238 17.28 -1.51 3.59
C GLU A 238 16.14 -0.49 3.73
N PHE A 239 15.66 -0.28 4.96
CA PHE A 239 14.51 0.57 5.26
C PHE A 239 14.61 1.97 4.61
N LEU A 240 15.72 2.69 4.80
CA LEU A 240 15.85 4.04 4.26
C LEU A 240 15.87 4.05 2.73
N THR A 241 16.51 3.05 2.12
CA THR A 241 16.53 2.89 0.65
C THR A 241 15.13 2.62 0.12
N ALA A 242 14.38 1.74 0.78
CA ALA A 242 13.01 1.43 0.45
C ALA A 242 12.09 2.66 0.60
N LEU A 243 12.17 3.36 1.73
CA LEU A 243 11.34 4.53 2.03
C LEU A 243 11.59 5.66 1.02
N VAL A 244 12.84 6.00 0.75
CA VAL A 244 13.19 7.05 -0.22
C VAL A 244 12.78 6.64 -1.63
N SER A 245 13.11 5.42 -2.06
CA SER A 245 12.78 4.97 -3.42
C SER A 245 11.27 4.86 -3.63
N PHE A 246 10.52 4.42 -2.62
CA PHE A 246 9.07 4.40 -2.64
C PHE A 246 8.50 5.81 -2.84
N ASN A 247 8.94 6.80 -2.06
CA ASN A 247 8.42 8.16 -2.19
C ASN A 247 8.84 8.84 -3.50
N LEU A 248 10.02 8.52 -4.05
CA LEU A 248 10.39 8.94 -5.42
C LEU A 248 9.46 8.32 -6.46
N GLY A 249 9.05 7.07 -6.27
CA GLY A 249 8.05 6.41 -7.11
C GLY A 249 6.69 7.11 -7.04
N VAL A 250 6.24 7.45 -5.82
CA VAL A 250 5.02 8.21 -5.56
C VAL A 250 5.05 9.56 -6.27
N GLU A 251 6.13 10.33 -6.09
CA GLU A 251 6.29 11.62 -6.76
C GLU A 251 6.27 11.45 -8.29
N GLY A 252 6.96 10.44 -8.83
CA GLY A 252 6.91 10.10 -10.25
C GLY A 252 5.49 9.79 -10.77
N GLY A 253 4.71 9.03 -10.00
CA GLY A 253 3.31 8.72 -10.34
C GLY A 253 2.41 9.96 -10.29
N GLN A 254 2.57 10.82 -9.28
CA GLN A 254 1.82 12.09 -9.19
C GLN A 254 2.16 13.01 -10.36
N LEU A 255 3.46 13.14 -10.70
CA LEU A 255 3.91 13.93 -11.84
C LEU A 255 3.36 13.39 -13.18
N ALA A 256 3.23 12.07 -13.34
CA ALA A 256 2.62 11.48 -14.52
C ALA A 256 1.13 11.87 -14.65
N VAL A 257 0.38 11.84 -13.55
CA VAL A 257 -1.04 12.27 -13.52
C VAL A 257 -1.16 13.77 -13.85
N ILE A 258 -0.33 14.60 -13.22
CA ILE A 258 -0.30 16.06 -13.45
C ILE A 258 0.06 16.37 -14.90
N GLY A 259 1.12 15.73 -15.42
CA GLY A 259 1.57 15.89 -16.80
C GLY A 259 0.46 15.53 -17.79
N THR A 260 -0.23 14.42 -17.57
CA THR A 260 -1.37 14.01 -18.40
C THR A 260 -2.50 15.04 -18.36
N ALA A 261 -2.86 15.55 -17.17
CA ALA A 261 -3.86 16.59 -17.03
C ALA A 261 -3.44 17.90 -17.76
N PHE A 262 -2.17 18.28 -17.67
CA PHE A 262 -1.63 19.44 -18.39
C PHE A 262 -1.68 19.28 -19.91
N LEU A 263 -1.37 18.09 -20.43
CA LEU A 263 -1.46 17.78 -21.87
C LEU A 263 -2.90 17.83 -22.37
N LEU A 264 -3.85 17.30 -21.60
CA LEU A 264 -5.26 17.27 -21.99
C LEU A 264 -5.93 18.64 -21.89
N VAL A 265 -5.59 19.45 -20.87
CA VAL A 265 -6.37 20.67 -20.56
C VAL A 265 -5.52 21.88 -20.11
N GLY A 266 -4.31 21.70 -19.61
CA GLY A 266 -3.66 22.68 -18.73
C GLY A 266 -2.88 23.82 -19.37
N TRP A 267 -2.21 23.65 -20.51
CA TRP A 267 -1.37 24.74 -21.03
C TRP A 267 -2.17 25.78 -21.83
N HIS A 268 -3.08 25.31 -22.69
CA HIS A 268 -3.79 26.18 -23.64
C HIS A 268 -5.14 26.68 -23.14
N CYS A 269 -5.78 25.96 -22.22
CA CYS A 269 -7.13 26.30 -21.77
C CYS A 269 -7.16 27.05 -20.44
N ALA A 270 -6.15 26.93 -19.57
CA ALA A 270 -6.17 27.51 -18.22
C ALA A 270 -6.37 29.04 -18.18
N HIS A 271 -5.94 29.77 -19.22
CA HIS A 271 -6.10 31.22 -19.35
C HIS A 271 -7.47 31.64 -19.94
N ARG A 272 -8.31 30.69 -20.35
CA ARG A 272 -9.60 30.97 -20.98
C ARG A 272 -10.68 31.16 -19.91
N ALA A 273 -11.51 32.18 -20.06
CA ALA A 273 -12.61 32.47 -19.13
C ALA A 273 -13.59 31.30 -18.93
N TRP A 274 -13.74 30.42 -19.94
CA TRP A 274 -14.62 29.25 -19.85
C TRP A 274 -14.05 28.08 -19.06
N TYR A 275 -12.73 28.03 -18.84
CA TYR A 275 -12.05 26.87 -18.23
C TYR A 275 -12.62 26.55 -16.85
N ARG A 276 -12.85 27.57 -16.03
CA ARG A 276 -13.44 27.39 -14.70
C ARG A 276 -14.83 26.77 -14.77
N GLY A 277 -15.72 27.33 -15.59
CA GLY A 277 -17.12 26.91 -15.66
C GLY A 277 -17.33 25.55 -16.32
N ARG A 278 -16.48 25.17 -17.28
CA ARG A 278 -16.65 23.92 -18.05
C ARG A 278 -15.76 22.76 -17.60
N ILE A 279 -14.64 23.04 -16.93
CA ILE A 279 -13.68 22.02 -16.51
C ILE A 279 -13.57 21.99 -14.99
N VAL A 280 -13.12 23.10 -14.38
CA VAL A 280 -12.79 23.12 -12.95
C VAL A 280 -13.98 22.76 -12.09
N VAL A 281 -15.10 23.47 -12.24
CA VAL A 281 -16.28 23.25 -11.39
C VAL A 281 -16.90 21.86 -11.63
N PRO A 282 -17.19 21.42 -12.88
CA PRO A 282 -17.74 20.09 -13.09
C PRO A 282 -16.83 18.95 -12.63
N ALA A 283 -15.53 19.01 -12.93
CA ALA A 283 -14.58 17.97 -12.50
C ALA A 283 -14.46 17.93 -10.98
N SER A 284 -14.40 19.09 -10.33
CA SER A 284 -14.38 19.18 -8.87
C SER A 284 -15.67 18.65 -8.23
N LEU A 285 -16.85 18.90 -8.81
CA LEU A 285 -18.10 18.30 -8.33
C LEU A 285 -18.09 16.78 -8.48
N MET A 286 -17.60 16.25 -9.60
CA MET A 286 -17.46 14.80 -9.78
C MET A 286 -16.53 14.18 -8.73
N ILE A 287 -15.36 14.79 -8.51
CA ILE A 287 -14.41 14.34 -7.47
C ILE A 287 -15.07 14.40 -6.08
N ALA A 288 -15.77 15.49 -5.76
CA ALA A 288 -16.46 15.64 -4.48
C ALA A 288 -17.53 14.57 -4.26
N CYS A 289 -18.35 14.28 -5.28
CA CYS A 289 -19.36 13.22 -5.21
C CYS A 289 -18.74 11.83 -5.03
N THR A 290 -17.68 11.50 -5.78
CA THR A 290 -16.95 10.23 -5.63
C THR A 290 -16.35 10.10 -4.23
N ALA A 291 -15.71 11.16 -3.74
CA ALA A 291 -15.11 11.18 -2.41
C ALA A 291 -16.17 11.05 -1.30
N ALA A 292 -17.31 11.74 -1.41
CA ALA A 292 -18.41 11.62 -0.47
C ALA A 292 -19.00 10.20 -0.44
N TYR A 293 -19.17 9.57 -1.61
CA TYR A 293 -19.57 8.17 -1.70
C TYR A 293 -18.56 7.25 -1.00
N TRP A 294 -17.26 7.41 -1.26
CA TRP A 294 -16.22 6.63 -0.58
C TRP A 294 -16.17 6.87 0.93
N THR A 295 -16.41 8.09 1.40
CA THR A 295 -16.50 8.36 2.84
C THR A 295 -17.60 7.53 3.47
N VAL A 296 -18.81 7.51 2.90
CA VAL A 296 -19.93 6.71 3.42
C VAL A 296 -19.59 5.21 3.35
N GLN A 297 -19.04 4.76 2.23
CA GLN A 297 -18.64 3.37 2.04
C GLN A 297 -17.63 2.93 3.09
N ARG A 298 -16.57 3.70 3.33
CA ARG A 298 -15.49 3.37 4.28
C ARG A 298 -15.91 3.48 5.74
N LEU A 299 -16.89 4.33 6.06
CA LEU A 299 -17.50 4.38 7.40
C LEU A 299 -18.37 3.17 7.70
N SER A 300 -18.85 2.46 6.66
CA SER A 300 -19.71 1.29 6.79
C SER A 300 -18.98 -0.06 6.82
N LEU A 301 -17.65 -0.05 6.69
CA LEU A 301 -16.74 -1.21 6.74
C LEU A 301 -16.15 -1.39 8.16
#